data_AF-A0A6V7V6B6-F1
#
_entry.id   AF-A0A6V7V6B6-F1
#
_cell.length_a   1.000
_cell.length_b   1.000
_cell.length_c   1.000
_cell.angle_alpha   90.00
_cell.angle_beta   90.00
_cell.angle_gamma   90.00
#
_symmetry.space_group_name_H-M   'P 1'
#
loop_
_entity.id
_entity.type
_entity.pdbx_description
1 polymer ?
#
loop_
_entity_poly.entity_id
_entity_poly.type
_entity_poly.pdbx_seq_one_letter_code
_entity_poly.pdbx_strand_id
1 'polypeptide(L)'
;MSNVQCAQCNNKPACNADTFFESHLFCWEKEFNKWTATKGKRVCKKGFCFVGINKKEKGIEQGCGKCSGQRNLDKCFNCSTPLCNDETKLPQIKCYQLTYNQLPYEKKAKTCHQSVDSCYIARDVFWRAEQNCGECPSKLKKCVTCNHTDLCNEDSLLPLSTTTTETITNNWVSSTTTTSTKKDPTTPIKGTTHSFPQKSSAQINKNENNLMALTLLTLIIYYILC
;
A
#
# COMPACT_ATOMS: atom_id res chain seq x y z
N MET A 1 29.55 -8.36 -22.05
CA MET A 1 29.72 -9.75 -21.59
C MET A 1 28.70 -10.62 -22.34
N SER A 2 29.13 -11.76 -22.91
CA SER A 2 28.24 -12.61 -23.71
C SER A 2 27.25 -13.41 -22.82
N ASN A 3 25.97 -13.39 -23.20
CA ASN A 3 24.86 -14.12 -22.58
C ASN A 3 24.79 -15.59 -23.05
N VAL A 4 25.95 -16.25 -23.15
CA VAL A 4 26.03 -17.59 -23.74
C VAL A 4 25.89 -18.65 -22.65
N GLN A 5 24.90 -19.52 -22.82
CA GLN A 5 24.70 -20.71 -21.99
C GLN A 5 25.67 -21.81 -22.43
N CYS A 6 26.25 -22.52 -21.47
CA CYS A 6 27.23 -23.56 -21.69
C CYS A 6 26.78 -24.87 -21.05
N ALA A 7 26.77 -25.93 -21.85
CA ALA A 7 26.55 -27.30 -21.43
C ALA A 7 27.73 -28.16 -21.90
N GLN A 8 28.19 -29.09 -21.04
CA GLN A 8 29.27 -30.01 -21.41
C GLN A 8 28.68 -31.14 -22.25
N CYS A 9 29.21 -31.33 -23.46
CA CYS A 9 28.78 -32.40 -24.37
C CYS A 9 28.98 -33.80 -23.80
N ASN A 10 30.02 -34.02 -22.99
CA ASN A 10 30.40 -35.33 -22.42
C ASN A 10 30.36 -36.46 -23.48
N ASN A 11 30.89 -36.20 -24.67
CA ASN A 11 30.93 -37.12 -25.83
C ASN A 11 29.56 -37.59 -26.34
N LYS A 12 28.47 -36.87 -26.03
CA LYS A 12 27.15 -37.17 -26.60
C LYS A 12 27.06 -36.69 -28.06
N PRO A 13 26.45 -37.49 -28.96
CA PRO A 13 26.17 -37.06 -30.33
C PRO A 13 25.19 -35.88 -30.33
N ALA A 14 25.30 -35.01 -31.35
CA ALA A 14 24.43 -33.84 -31.56
C ALA A 14 24.36 -32.85 -30.36
N CYS A 15 25.43 -32.72 -29.58
CA CYS A 15 25.46 -31.86 -28.39
C CYS A 15 25.49 -30.34 -28.68
N ASN A 16 25.55 -29.94 -29.94
CA ASN A 16 25.47 -28.57 -30.40
C ASN A 16 24.07 -28.16 -30.89
N ALA A 17 23.08 -29.06 -30.82
CA ALA A 17 21.70 -28.75 -31.18
C ALA A 17 20.98 -27.95 -30.09
N ASP A 18 20.01 -27.11 -30.46
CA ASP A 18 19.22 -26.32 -29.51
C ASP A 18 18.49 -27.21 -28.49
N THR A 19 17.96 -28.35 -28.96
CA THR A 19 17.29 -29.36 -28.14
C THR A 19 18.19 -29.93 -27.04
N PHE A 20 19.51 -29.98 -27.28
CA PHE A 20 20.47 -30.36 -26.25
C PHE A 20 20.43 -29.34 -25.10
N PHE A 21 20.48 -28.04 -25.39
CA PHE A 21 20.44 -27.00 -24.36
C PHE A 21 19.09 -26.93 -23.64
N GLU A 22 17.98 -27.06 -24.37
CA GLU A 22 16.63 -27.03 -23.80
C GLU A 22 16.37 -28.18 -22.82
N SER A 23 17.02 -29.33 -23.03
CA SER A 23 16.92 -30.49 -22.12
C SER A 23 17.64 -30.31 -20.78
N HIS A 24 18.53 -29.32 -20.66
CA HIS A 24 19.31 -29.12 -19.44
C HIS A 24 18.66 -28.12 -18.49
N LEU A 25 18.81 -28.39 -17.19
CA LEU A 25 18.34 -27.48 -16.14
C LEU A 25 19.27 -26.26 -16.05
N PHE A 26 18.82 -25.13 -16.59
CA PHE A 26 19.37 -23.82 -16.30
C PHE A 26 18.48 -23.09 -15.29
N CYS A 27 19.06 -22.30 -14.40
CA CYS A 27 18.32 -21.52 -13.40
C CYS A 27 18.49 -20.02 -13.67
N TRP A 28 17.58 -19.19 -13.18
CA TRP A 28 17.87 -17.77 -12.99
C TRP A 28 18.93 -17.61 -11.90
N GLU A 29 19.88 -16.70 -12.12
CA GLU A 29 20.94 -16.33 -11.19
C GLU A 29 20.85 -14.83 -10.88
N LYS A 30 20.67 -14.52 -9.60
CA LYS A 30 20.54 -13.16 -9.05
C LYS A 30 21.11 -13.17 -7.63
N GLU A 31 22.06 -12.28 -7.37
CA GLU A 31 22.53 -12.00 -6.02
C GLU A 31 21.60 -10.96 -5.37
N PHE A 32 21.52 -10.97 -4.03
CA PHE A 32 20.61 -10.10 -3.28
C PHE A 32 20.81 -8.59 -3.54
N ASN A 33 22.00 -8.17 -3.98
CA ASN A 33 22.36 -6.78 -4.28
C ASN A 33 22.19 -6.41 -5.76
N LYS A 34 21.74 -7.35 -6.61
CA LYS A 34 21.53 -7.13 -8.04
C LYS A 34 20.05 -6.89 -8.33
N TRP A 35 19.77 -5.91 -9.19
CA TRP A 35 18.42 -5.59 -9.62
C TRP A 35 17.84 -6.63 -10.57
N THR A 36 18.65 -7.08 -11.53
CA THR A 36 18.21 -7.96 -12.62
C THR A 36 18.73 -9.39 -12.45
N ALA A 37 17.86 -10.35 -12.73
CA ALA A 37 18.23 -11.74 -12.85
C ALA A 37 18.89 -12.01 -14.20
N THR A 38 19.82 -12.95 -14.25
CA THR A 38 20.45 -13.41 -15.48
C THR A 38 20.24 -14.90 -15.67
N LYS A 39 20.21 -15.37 -16.93
CA LYS A 39 20.17 -16.81 -17.20
C LYS A 39 21.49 -17.42 -16.72
N GLY A 40 21.40 -18.50 -15.95
CA GLY A 40 22.57 -19.23 -15.49
C GLY A 40 23.43 -19.69 -16.66
N LYS A 41 24.73 -19.44 -16.58
CA LYS A 41 25.66 -19.75 -17.68
C LYS A 41 25.99 -21.24 -17.77
N ARG A 42 25.80 -21.99 -16.69
CA ARG A 42 26.14 -23.42 -16.60
C ARG A 42 24.91 -24.23 -16.24
N VAL A 43 24.88 -25.46 -16.72
CA VAL A 43 23.89 -26.46 -16.31
C VAL A 43 23.94 -26.64 -14.79
N CYS A 44 22.77 -26.60 -14.16
CA CYS A 44 22.61 -26.84 -12.75
C CYS A 44 22.72 -28.34 -12.43
N LYS A 45 23.94 -28.80 -12.19
CA LYS A 45 24.24 -30.20 -11.82
C LYS A 45 23.59 -30.65 -10.51
N LYS A 46 23.14 -29.71 -9.66
CA LYS A 46 22.43 -30.01 -8.40
C LYS A 46 20.97 -30.44 -8.61
N GLY A 47 20.40 -30.31 -9.82
CA GLY A 47 19.06 -30.79 -10.18
C GLY A 47 17.89 -29.96 -9.65
N PHE A 48 18.14 -28.84 -8.98
CA PHE A 48 17.12 -27.93 -8.46
C PHE A 48 17.57 -26.49 -8.64
N CYS A 49 16.63 -25.60 -8.92
CA CYS A 49 16.79 -24.16 -8.83
C CYS A 49 16.10 -23.65 -7.57
N PHE A 50 16.59 -22.53 -7.02
CA PHE A 50 15.99 -21.87 -5.87
C PHE A 50 15.74 -20.39 -6.13
N VAL A 51 14.74 -19.84 -5.44
CA VAL A 51 14.53 -18.40 -5.25
C VAL A 51 14.15 -18.17 -3.80
N GLY A 52 14.69 -17.13 -3.17
CA GLY A 52 14.42 -16.82 -1.78
C GLY A 52 14.84 -15.40 -1.42
N ILE A 53 14.56 -15.00 -0.18
CA ILE A 53 14.88 -13.66 0.32
C ILE A 53 16.02 -13.76 1.30
N ASN A 54 17.12 -13.06 1.06
CA ASN A 54 18.24 -13.05 1.98
C ASN A 54 17.82 -12.49 3.34
N LYS A 55 18.04 -13.23 4.44
CA LYS A 55 17.52 -12.81 5.77
C LYS A 55 18.12 -11.49 6.24
N LYS A 56 19.40 -11.26 5.90
CA LYS A 56 20.18 -10.12 6.37
C LYS A 56 19.96 -8.90 5.47
N GLU A 57 20.13 -9.08 4.17
CA GLU A 57 20.13 -7.98 3.21
C GLU A 57 18.73 -7.69 2.65
N LYS A 58 17.75 -8.57 2.93
CA LYS A 58 16.34 -8.49 2.49
C LYS A 58 16.14 -8.41 0.97
N GLY A 59 17.18 -8.70 0.19
CA GLY A 59 17.13 -8.80 -1.27
C GLY A 59 16.77 -10.21 -1.75
N ILE A 60 16.26 -10.30 -2.99
CA ILE A 60 15.92 -11.57 -3.64
C ILE A 60 17.19 -12.25 -4.16
N GLU A 61 17.37 -13.53 -3.86
CA GLU A 61 18.48 -14.36 -4.31
C GLU A 61 17.95 -15.55 -5.13
N GLN A 62 18.57 -15.82 -6.27
CA GLN A 62 18.21 -16.90 -7.19
C GLN A 62 19.46 -17.67 -7.61
N GLY A 63 19.34 -18.99 -7.80
CA GLY A 63 20.42 -19.76 -8.40
C GLY A 63 20.20 -21.27 -8.45
N CYS A 64 21.31 -21.97 -8.70
CA CYS A 64 21.36 -23.43 -8.70
C CYS A 64 21.52 -24.02 -7.29
N GLY A 65 20.77 -25.08 -7.01
CA GLY A 65 20.71 -25.81 -5.75
C GLY A 65 19.35 -25.72 -5.09
N LYS A 66 19.26 -26.24 -3.86
CA LYS A 66 18.06 -26.15 -3.02
C LYS A 66 18.17 -25.00 -2.02
N CYS A 67 17.02 -24.53 -1.56
CA CYS A 67 16.86 -23.92 -0.25
C CYS A 67 17.41 -24.90 0.80
N SER A 68 18.60 -24.63 1.32
CA SER A 68 19.19 -25.40 2.41
C SER A 68 19.31 -24.47 3.62
N GLY A 69 19.23 -25.00 4.84
CA GLY A 69 19.36 -24.17 6.04
C GLY A 69 20.70 -23.43 6.15
N GLN A 70 21.72 -23.85 5.39
CA GLN A 70 23.00 -23.15 5.27
C GLN A 70 22.91 -21.85 4.47
N ARG A 71 21.95 -21.75 3.54
CA ARG A 71 21.69 -20.52 2.80
C ARG A 71 20.78 -19.67 3.66
N ASN A 72 21.26 -18.51 4.08
CA ASN A 72 20.57 -17.58 4.96
C ASN A 72 19.39 -16.92 4.21
N LEU A 73 18.35 -17.71 3.89
CA LEU A 73 17.20 -17.36 3.06
C LEU A 73 15.87 -17.59 3.80
N ASP A 74 14.95 -16.64 3.67
CA ASP A 74 13.53 -16.72 4.05
C ASP A 74 12.65 -16.84 2.80
N LYS A 75 11.39 -17.27 2.99
CA LYS A 75 10.37 -17.43 1.92
C LYS A 75 10.87 -18.24 0.72
N CYS A 76 11.73 -19.24 0.95
CA CYS A 76 12.48 -19.89 -0.12
C CYS A 76 11.65 -20.96 -0.85
N PHE A 77 11.74 -20.98 -2.18
CA PHE A 77 11.05 -21.89 -3.08
C PHE A 77 12.05 -22.67 -3.95
N ASN A 78 11.76 -23.95 -4.18
CA ASN A 78 12.56 -24.85 -5.02
C ASN A 78 11.75 -25.34 -6.23
N CYS A 79 12.43 -25.56 -7.35
CA CYS A 79 11.81 -26.16 -8.53
C CYS A 79 12.87 -26.88 -9.41
N SER A 80 12.40 -27.70 -10.36
CA SER A 80 13.27 -28.62 -11.13
C SER A 80 13.13 -28.51 -12.65
N THR A 81 12.39 -27.52 -13.14
CA THR A 81 12.27 -27.25 -14.58
C THR A 81 13.18 -26.08 -14.98
N PRO A 82 13.60 -25.96 -16.26
CA PRO A 82 14.44 -24.85 -16.70
C PRO A 82 13.81 -23.49 -16.37
N LEU A 83 14.62 -22.58 -15.83
CA LEU A 83 14.28 -21.18 -15.52
C LEU A 83 13.03 -21.02 -14.64
N CYS A 84 12.75 -22.00 -13.79
CA CYS A 84 11.53 -22.08 -12.99
C CYS A 84 11.51 -21.18 -11.74
N ASN A 85 12.69 -20.74 -11.29
CA ASN A 85 12.89 -20.04 -10.03
C ASN A 85 12.67 -18.53 -10.17
N ASP A 86 11.56 -18.14 -10.79
CA ASP A 86 11.16 -16.75 -10.97
C ASP A 86 10.75 -16.09 -9.63
N GLU A 87 10.94 -14.77 -9.51
CA GLU A 87 10.62 -14.03 -8.27
C GLU A 87 9.12 -13.96 -7.94
N THR A 88 8.25 -14.19 -8.92
CA THR A 88 6.78 -14.32 -8.71
C THR A 88 6.40 -15.57 -7.90
N LYS A 89 7.33 -16.50 -7.70
CA LYS A 89 7.10 -17.69 -6.84
C LYS A 89 7.14 -17.35 -5.35
N LEU A 90 7.70 -16.19 -4.99
CA LEU A 90 7.72 -15.75 -3.60
C LEU A 90 6.35 -15.16 -3.21
N PRO A 91 5.83 -15.49 -2.02
CA PRO A 91 4.56 -14.93 -1.57
C PRO A 91 4.67 -13.42 -1.38
N GLN A 92 3.61 -12.72 -1.78
CA GLN A 92 3.43 -11.29 -1.59
C GLN A 92 2.12 -11.05 -0.86
N ILE A 93 2.11 -10.04 0.00
CA ILE A 93 0.87 -9.53 0.58
C ILE A 93 0.40 -8.30 -0.18
N LYS A 94 -0.87 -7.98 -0.04
CA LYS A 94 -1.44 -6.70 -0.47
C LYS A 94 -1.68 -5.82 0.76
N CYS A 95 -1.41 -4.53 0.63
CA CYS A 95 -1.78 -3.53 1.63
C CYS A 95 -2.69 -2.48 1.00
N TYR A 96 -3.46 -1.78 1.82
CA TYR A 96 -4.06 -0.54 1.37
C TYR A 96 -2.99 0.53 1.19
N GLN A 97 -3.15 1.32 0.13
CA GLN A 97 -2.39 2.53 -0.13
C GLN A 97 -3.36 3.68 -0.43
N LEU A 98 -3.18 4.80 0.27
CA LEU A 98 -3.90 6.04 0.00
C LEU A 98 -3.16 6.86 -1.05
N THR A 99 -3.88 7.24 -2.12
CA THR A 99 -3.32 8.07 -3.18
C THR A 99 -3.65 9.53 -2.92
N TYR A 100 -2.64 10.39 -2.77
CA TYR A 100 -2.80 11.82 -2.46
C TYR A 100 -3.24 12.69 -3.64
N ASN A 101 -3.33 12.12 -4.86
CA ASN A 101 -3.41 12.90 -6.09
C ASN A 101 -4.84 13.34 -6.46
N GLN A 102 -5.88 12.85 -5.78
CA GLN A 102 -7.28 13.22 -6.04
C GLN A 102 -8.08 13.25 -4.73
N LEU A 103 -8.97 14.24 -4.60
CA LEU A 103 -9.98 14.30 -3.55
C LEU A 103 -11.33 13.82 -4.11
N PRO A 104 -12.07 12.95 -3.42
CA PRO A 104 -11.71 12.31 -2.15
C PRO A 104 -10.56 11.31 -2.33
N TYR A 105 -9.73 11.16 -1.29
CA TYR A 105 -8.59 10.24 -1.32
C TYR A 105 -9.06 8.83 -1.65
N GLU A 106 -8.47 8.23 -2.68
CA GLU A 106 -8.82 6.88 -3.09
C GLU A 106 -7.92 5.86 -2.38
N LYS A 107 -8.56 4.90 -1.71
CA LYS A 107 -7.93 3.76 -1.06
C LYS A 107 -7.82 2.60 -2.05
N LYS A 108 -6.60 2.18 -2.36
CA LYS A 108 -6.33 1.09 -3.32
C LYS A 108 -5.60 -0.06 -2.68
N ALA A 109 -5.94 -1.29 -3.08
CA ALA A 109 -5.15 -2.46 -2.77
C ALA A 109 -3.90 -2.49 -3.66
N LYS A 110 -2.71 -2.57 -3.05
CA LYS A 110 -1.44 -2.66 -3.76
C LYS A 110 -0.63 -3.84 -3.26
N THR A 111 -0.09 -4.61 -4.21
CA THR A 111 0.84 -5.69 -3.91
C THR A 111 2.18 -5.12 -3.42
N CYS A 112 2.66 -5.63 -2.29
CA CYS A 112 3.93 -5.25 -1.72
C CYS A 112 5.10 -5.97 -2.38
N HIS A 113 6.29 -5.39 -2.23
CA HIS A 113 7.53 -6.07 -2.61
C HIS A 113 7.66 -7.40 -1.84
N GLN A 114 8.21 -8.44 -2.48
CA GLN A 114 8.30 -9.81 -1.93
C GLN A 114 8.99 -9.87 -0.56
N SER A 115 9.95 -8.96 -0.31
CA SER A 115 10.67 -8.86 0.96
C SER A 115 9.88 -8.22 2.10
N VAL A 116 8.69 -7.68 1.81
CA VAL A 116 7.82 -7.03 2.78
C VAL A 116 6.59 -7.90 3.04
N ASP A 117 6.33 -8.22 4.30
CA ASP A 117 5.17 -8.98 4.79
C ASP A 117 4.37 -8.22 5.85
N SER A 118 4.56 -6.92 5.93
CA SER A 118 3.81 -6.05 6.82
C SER A 118 3.12 -4.93 6.05
N CYS A 119 2.03 -4.44 6.64
CA CYS A 119 1.38 -3.20 6.27
C CYS A 119 1.39 -2.26 7.47
N TYR A 120 1.37 -0.96 7.21
CA TYR A 120 1.11 0.03 8.26
C TYR A 120 -0.05 0.94 7.91
N ILE A 121 -0.66 1.46 8.97
CA ILE A 121 -1.55 2.61 8.94
C ILE A 121 -1.10 3.62 9.98
N ALA A 122 -1.07 4.89 9.61
CA ALA A 122 -0.70 5.97 10.48
C ALA A 122 -1.62 7.19 10.32
N ARG A 123 -1.56 8.10 11.30
CA ARG A 123 -2.03 9.47 11.13
C ARG A 123 -0.87 10.43 11.09
N ASP A 124 -0.88 11.32 10.10
CA ASP A 124 0.04 12.43 10.05
C ASP A 124 -0.32 13.52 11.09
N VAL A 125 0.47 14.59 11.13
CA VAL A 125 0.26 15.72 12.05
C VAL A 125 -1.03 16.50 11.77
N PHE A 126 -1.62 16.34 10.58
CA PHE A 126 -2.88 16.93 10.15
C PHE A 126 -4.06 15.95 10.29
N TRP A 127 -3.86 14.83 11.01
CA TRP A 127 -4.85 13.77 11.22
C TRP A 127 -5.32 13.04 9.95
N ARG A 128 -4.57 13.17 8.85
CA ARG A 128 -4.83 12.42 7.61
C ARG A 128 -4.28 11.01 7.76
N ALA A 129 -5.05 10.03 7.30
CA ALA A 129 -4.59 8.65 7.27
C ALA A 129 -3.51 8.46 6.21
N GLU A 130 -2.49 7.68 6.54
CA GLU A 130 -1.48 7.18 5.62
C GLU A 130 -1.47 5.66 5.72
N GLN A 131 -1.55 4.97 4.59
CA GLN A 131 -1.55 3.51 4.50
C GLN A 131 -0.50 3.09 3.48
N ASN A 132 0.33 2.10 3.81
CA ASN A 132 1.32 1.57 2.88
C ASN A 132 1.82 0.17 3.28
N CYS A 133 2.64 -0.41 2.41
CA CYS A 133 3.45 -1.59 2.72
C CYS A 133 4.59 -1.23 3.68
N GLY A 134 4.90 -2.15 4.59
CA GLY A 134 6.04 -2.08 5.50
C GLY A 134 5.66 -1.83 6.96
N GLU A 135 6.69 -1.64 7.76
CA GLU A 135 6.56 -1.30 9.18
C GLU A 135 6.31 0.20 9.36
N CYS A 136 5.84 0.56 10.55
CA CYS A 136 5.64 1.95 10.95
C CYS A 136 6.92 2.79 10.83
N PRO A 137 6.91 3.87 10.04
CA PRO A 137 8.03 4.80 10.01
C PRO A 137 8.27 5.44 11.38
N SER A 138 9.51 5.50 11.83
CA SER A 138 9.87 6.01 13.18
C SER A 138 9.44 7.46 13.46
N LYS A 139 9.15 8.22 12.40
CA LYS A 139 8.69 9.62 12.49
C LYS A 139 7.18 9.73 12.81
N LEU A 140 6.41 8.66 12.65
CA LEU A 140 4.96 8.65 12.82
C LEU A 140 4.61 8.13 14.22
N LYS A 141 4.21 9.04 15.11
CA LYS A 141 3.87 8.71 16.52
C LYS A 141 2.55 7.93 16.67
N LYS A 142 1.63 8.06 15.70
CA LYS A 142 0.32 7.39 15.69
C LYS A 142 0.29 6.42 14.54
N CYS A 143 0.90 5.26 14.72
CA CYS A 143 1.04 4.26 13.68
C CYS A 143 0.83 2.86 14.25
N VAL A 144 0.19 1.99 13.46
CA VAL A 144 -0.03 0.58 13.76
C VAL A 144 0.48 -0.25 12.58
N THR A 145 1.27 -1.28 12.89
CA THR A 145 1.73 -2.28 11.92
C THR A 145 0.93 -3.57 12.10
N CYS A 146 0.60 -4.22 10.99
CA CYS A 146 -0.01 -5.54 10.95
C CYS A 146 0.77 -6.43 9.97
N ASN A 147 0.87 -7.72 10.27
CA ASN A 147 1.79 -8.64 9.59
C ASN A 147 1.06 -9.82 8.94
N HIS A 148 1.65 -10.35 7.88
CA HIS A 148 1.31 -11.61 7.21
C HIS A 148 -0.15 -11.75 6.73
N THR A 149 -0.89 -10.64 6.63
CA THR A 149 -2.31 -10.64 6.31
C THR A 149 -2.59 -9.59 5.25
N ASP A 150 -3.29 -10.00 4.19
CA ASP A 150 -3.72 -9.09 3.13
C ASP A 150 -4.66 -8.01 3.67
N LEU A 151 -4.43 -6.78 3.23
CA LEU A 151 -5.29 -5.62 3.45
C LEU A 151 -5.55 -5.35 4.94
N CYS A 152 -4.59 -5.70 5.80
CA CYS A 152 -4.79 -5.64 7.24
C CYS A 152 -4.75 -4.22 7.83
N ASN A 153 -4.24 -3.23 7.09
CA ASN A 153 -4.00 -1.89 7.58
C ASN A 153 -5.25 -0.99 7.52
N GLU A 154 -6.36 -1.45 8.10
CA GLU A 154 -7.65 -0.75 8.13
C GLU A 154 -7.68 0.46 9.08
N ASP A 155 -8.53 1.44 8.77
CA ASP A 155 -8.69 2.70 9.52
C ASP A 155 -9.12 2.49 10.98
N SER A 156 -9.84 1.38 11.23
CA SER A 156 -10.31 0.98 12.56
C SER A 156 -9.17 0.63 13.54
N LEU A 157 -7.96 0.39 13.05
CA LEU A 157 -6.80 0.12 13.89
C LEU A 157 -6.25 1.36 14.60
N LEU A 158 -6.59 2.56 14.10
CA LEU A 158 -6.15 3.80 14.73
C LEU A 158 -7.12 4.17 15.87
N PRO A 159 -6.61 4.57 17.05
CA PRO A 159 -7.46 5.00 18.15
C PRO A 159 -8.35 6.18 17.70
N LEU A 160 -9.64 6.11 18.03
CA LEU A 160 -10.54 7.25 17.84
C LEU A 160 -9.97 8.44 18.61
N SER A 161 -9.98 9.61 17.98
CA SER A 161 -9.73 10.86 18.69
C SER A 161 -10.85 11.01 19.73
N THR A 162 -10.60 10.63 20.98
CA THR A 162 -11.44 11.08 22.08
C THR A 162 -11.22 12.57 22.17
N THR A 163 -12.16 13.33 21.63
CA THR A 163 -12.35 14.70 22.07
C THR A 163 -12.58 14.58 23.57
N THR A 164 -11.56 14.91 24.36
CA THR A 164 -11.74 15.21 25.77
C THR A 164 -12.69 16.39 25.78
N THR A 165 -13.99 16.11 25.93
CA THR A 165 -14.95 17.10 26.38
C THR A 165 -14.53 17.43 27.80
N GLU A 166 -13.58 18.35 27.95
CA GLU A 166 -13.40 19.06 29.20
C GLU A 166 -14.78 19.60 29.55
N THR A 167 -15.35 18.99 30.59
CA THR A 167 -16.62 19.40 31.14
C THR A 167 -16.37 20.76 31.76
N ILE A 168 -16.55 21.82 30.99
CA ILE A 168 -16.64 23.18 31.49
C ILE A 168 -17.90 23.21 32.35
N THR A 169 -17.70 23.03 33.65
CA THR A 169 -18.69 23.27 34.69
C THR A 169 -18.86 24.78 34.82
N ASN A 170 -19.60 25.39 33.89
CA ASN A 170 -20.12 26.73 34.09
C ASN A 170 -21.39 26.63 34.94
N ASN A 171 -21.19 26.77 36.24
CA ASN A 171 -22.24 27.18 37.16
C ASN A 171 -22.85 28.50 36.66
N TRP A 172 -24.10 28.48 36.20
CA TRP A 172 -24.91 29.67 36.23
C TRP A 172 -26.28 29.36 36.83
N VAL A 173 -26.45 29.92 38.03
CA VAL A 173 -27.63 29.85 38.87
C VAL A 173 -28.64 30.89 38.40
N SER A 174 -29.88 30.41 38.27
CA SER A 174 -31.18 31.09 38.37
C SER A 174 -31.50 32.24 37.42
N SER A 175 -32.61 32.06 36.72
CA SER A 175 -33.85 32.77 37.08
C SER A 175 -35.08 32.02 36.58
N THR A 176 -35.94 31.66 37.53
CA THR A 176 -37.22 30.97 37.38
C THR A 176 -38.32 31.99 37.03
N THR A 177 -39.19 31.67 36.07
CA THR A 177 -40.57 32.19 36.09
C THR A 177 -41.54 31.10 35.67
N THR A 178 -42.43 30.79 36.61
CA THR A 178 -43.44 29.73 36.55
C THR A 178 -44.78 30.33 36.13
N THR A 179 -45.48 29.71 35.17
CA THR A 179 -46.96 29.75 35.18
C THR A 179 -47.53 28.46 34.61
N SER A 180 -48.40 27.83 35.39
CA SER A 180 -49.09 26.57 35.10
C SER A 180 -50.43 26.82 34.40
N THR A 181 -50.95 25.83 33.67
CA THR A 181 -52.33 25.31 33.84
C THR A 181 -52.62 24.10 32.93
N LYS A 182 -53.41 23.17 33.48
CA LYS A 182 -53.87 21.88 32.90
C LYS A 182 -55.13 22.06 32.03
N LYS A 183 -55.31 21.14 31.05
CA LYS A 183 -56.48 20.26 30.79
C LYS A 183 -56.86 20.13 29.29
N ASP A 184 -56.99 18.87 28.88
CA ASP A 184 -57.63 18.26 27.69
C ASP A 184 -59.17 18.52 27.65
N PRO A 185 -60.02 18.13 26.65
CA PRO A 185 -59.81 17.45 25.36
C PRO A 185 -60.67 17.93 24.14
N THR A 186 -60.47 17.29 22.97
CA THR A 186 -61.46 16.93 21.89
C THR A 186 -61.19 17.47 20.45
N THR A 187 -61.23 16.51 19.53
CA THR A 187 -61.05 16.37 18.05
C THR A 187 -61.91 17.28 17.12
N PRO A 188 -61.87 17.12 15.76
CA PRO A 188 -60.79 16.96 14.77
C PRO A 188 -60.94 17.96 13.59
N ILE A 189 -59.99 18.09 12.64
CA ILE A 189 -60.24 18.32 11.18
C ILE A 189 -58.93 18.23 10.37
N LYS A 190 -59.09 17.57 9.21
CA LYS A 190 -58.22 17.31 8.04
C LYS A 190 -57.08 18.28 7.72
N GLY A 191 -56.00 17.72 7.16
CA GLY A 191 -55.19 18.42 6.16
C GLY A 191 -53.77 17.90 5.91
N THR A 192 -53.64 16.97 4.97
CA THR A 192 -52.58 16.94 3.93
C THR A 192 -51.15 16.53 4.30
N THR A 193 -50.77 15.38 3.77
CA THR A 193 -49.41 14.87 3.55
C THR A 193 -48.58 15.85 2.71
N HIS A 194 -47.44 16.32 3.20
CA HIS A 194 -46.35 16.78 2.33
C HIS A 194 -44.99 16.42 2.92
N SER A 195 -44.25 15.67 2.11
CA SER A 195 -42.85 15.31 2.23
C SER A 195 -41.95 16.54 2.39
N PHE A 196 -41.00 16.47 3.32
CA PHE A 196 -39.90 17.42 3.38
C PHE A 196 -38.91 17.13 2.24
N PRO A 197 -38.60 18.10 1.37
CA PRO A 197 -37.58 17.95 0.36
C PRO A 197 -36.19 18.14 0.96
N GLN A 198 -35.32 17.20 0.60
CA GLN A 198 -33.87 17.24 0.65
C GLN A 198 -33.35 18.56 0.03
N LYS A 199 -32.60 19.36 0.80
CA LYS A 199 -31.89 20.54 0.27
C LYS A 199 -30.41 20.25 0.07
N SER A 200 -30.04 20.31 -1.21
CA SER A 200 -28.72 20.30 -1.81
C SER A 200 -27.89 21.52 -1.41
N SER A 201 -26.58 21.32 -1.30
CA SER A 201 -25.54 22.32 -1.12
C SER A 201 -25.27 23.06 -2.44
N ALA A 202 -25.57 24.35 -2.52
CA ALA A 202 -24.95 25.26 -3.46
C ALA A 202 -25.23 26.71 -3.05
N GLN A 203 -24.26 27.37 -2.41
CA GLN A 203 -23.88 28.78 -2.62
C GLN A 203 -22.86 29.20 -1.55
N ILE A 204 -21.58 29.13 -1.88
CA ILE A 204 -20.55 29.95 -1.24
C ILE A 204 -19.72 30.63 -2.34
N ASN A 205 -19.96 31.94 -2.45
CA ASN A 205 -19.09 33.05 -2.85
C ASN A 205 -18.29 33.00 -4.17
N LYS A 206 -18.90 33.59 -5.21
CA LYS A 206 -18.29 33.98 -6.49
C LYS A 206 -17.27 35.14 -6.37
N ASN A 207 -17.14 35.78 -5.21
CA ASN A 207 -16.29 36.96 -5.03
C ASN A 207 -14.84 36.66 -4.61
N GLU A 208 -14.53 35.50 -4.03
CA GLU A 208 -13.16 35.19 -3.58
C GLU A 208 -12.24 34.76 -4.74
N ASN A 209 -12.80 34.17 -5.81
CA ASN A 209 -12.03 33.74 -6.97
C ASN A 209 -11.48 34.90 -7.81
N ASN A 210 -12.13 36.08 -7.79
CA ASN A 210 -11.65 37.23 -8.56
C ASN A 210 -10.43 37.90 -7.90
N LEU A 211 -10.31 37.84 -6.58
CA LEU A 211 -9.18 38.45 -5.85
C LEU A 211 -7.88 37.64 -6.03
N MET A 212 -7.99 36.31 -6.08
CA MET A 212 -6.86 35.41 -6.36
C MET A 212 -6.39 35.49 -7.82
N ALA A 213 -7.31 35.69 -8.78
CA ALA A 213 -6.95 35.85 -10.18
C ALA A 213 -6.21 37.18 -10.45
N LEU A 214 -6.59 38.26 -9.77
CA LEU A 214 -5.99 39.58 -9.97
C LEU A 214 -4.56 39.65 -9.40
N THR A 215 -4.29 38.96 -8.30
CA THR A 215 -2.97 38.90 -7.65
C THR A 215 -1.96 38.06 -8.44
N LEU A 216 -2.42 37.00 -9.11
CA LEU A 216 -1.58 36.21 -10.02
C LEU A 216 -1.22 36.99 -11.29
N LEU A 217 -2.16 37.77 -11.84
CA LEU A 217 -1.91 38.55 -13.06
C LEU A 217 -0.88 39.67 -12.83
N THR A 218 -0.94 40.35 -11.69
CA THR A 218 0.02 41.42 -11.34
C THR A 218 1.43 40.88 -11.09
N LEU A 219 1.56 39.70 -10.48
CA LEU A 219 2.85 39.02 -10.29
C LEU A 219 3.49 38.60 -11.62
N ILE A 220 2.69 38.11 -12.57
CA ILE A 220 3.18 37.72 -13.90
C ILE A 220 3.64 38.95 -14.69
N ILE A 221 2.89 40.05 -14.65
CA ILE A 221 3.25 41.30 -15.34
C ILE A 221 4.55 41.88 -14.76
N TYR A 222 4.73 41.84 -13.43
CA TYR A 222 5.96 42.29 -12.78
C TYR A 222 7.19 41.48 -13.22
N TYR A 223 7.04 40.16 -13.37
CA TYR A 223 8.13 39.27 -13.81
C TYR A 223 8.52 39.42 -15.30
N ILE A 224 7.66 40.02 -16.12
CA ILE A 224 7.92 40.22 -17.55
C ILE A 224 8.54 41.61 -17.82
N LEU A 225 8.34 42.58 -16.92
CA LEU A 225 8.78 43.97 -17.08
C LEU A 225 10.04 44.36 -16.28
N CYS A 226 10.57 43.46 -15.43
CA CYS A 226 11.87 43.58 -14.77
C CYS A 226 12.85 42.55 -15.34
#